data_AF-A0A6A5K450-F1
#
_entry.id   AF-A0A6A5K450-F1
#
_cell.length_a   1.000
_cell.length_b   1.000
_cell.length_c   1.000
_cell.angle_alpha   90.00
_cell.angle_beta   90.00
_cell.angle_gamma   90.00
#
_symmetry.space_group_name_H-M   'P 1'
#
loop_
_entity.id
_entity.type
_entity.pdbx_description
1 polymer ?
#
loop_
_entity_poly.entity_id
_entity_poly.type
_entity_poly.pdbx_seq_one_letter_code
_entity_poly.pdbx_strand_id
1 'polypeptide(L)'
;MPWSNFHTWDYFRSIHSKEAAREQAPKFWDSIYPFATCLGMATSVTAALKHVLGQDAELAAYADRVQLATDVGLERCKEMSPPRFHCVTMIRFLDHCVVIDLVAQAIAFKVWVHSMYTCTQACFRYAYVGGRNQTRALYDCPRPDNPLGPWTDMETDTVGSSEHYAYPAAKAVRNTPLVLVDTLTVKMDIIQQQTKVKVPYVDWLTKLNNAWFLHSLRQHEGFERGDGDAIACFTLSLGTGGADFAIRGLSTGTLIWLGILDRVCTALGLPKGEVLRMVDVVVDFWKEAFDSVCAKDKAGAVSRDAGRGGDCGESGAEV
;
A
#
# COMPACT_ATOMS: atom_id res chain seq x y z
N MET A 1 11.72 11.22 7.20
CA MET A 1 10.34 11.63 6.86
C MET A 1 9.66 10.46 6.18
N PRO A 2 8.41 10.12 6.55
CA PRO A 2 7.62 9.15 5.80
C PRO A 2 7.26 9.72 4.42
N TRP A 3 7.57 8.98 3.36
CA TRP A 3 7.22 9.35 1.99
C TRP A 3 5.78 8.96 1.68
N SER A 4 5.10 9.79 0.88
CA SER A 4 3.74 9.53 0.39
C SER A 4 3.65 9.81 -1.11
N ASN A 5 2.58 9.35 -1.75
CA ASN A 5 2.32 9.62 -3.18
C ASN A 5 2.35 11.12 -3.50
N PHE A 6 1.95 11.97 -2.55
CA PHE A 6 1.99 13.43 -2.69
C PHE A 6 3.42 13.96 -2.84
N HIS A 7 4.37 13.47 -2.04
CA HIS A 7 5.76 13.88 -2.13
C HIS A 7 6.40 13.48 -3.47
N THR A 8 6.02 12.33 -4.02
CA THR A 8 6.45 11.90 -5.36
C THR A 8 5.91 12.83 -6.45
N TRP A 9 4.63 13.20 -6.36
CA TRP A 9 4.04 14.16 -7.28
C TRP A 9 4.71 15.53 -7.20
N ASP A 10 4.90 16.05 -5.99
CA ASP A 10 5.55 17.35 -5.76
C ASP A 10 6.97 17.39 -6.31
N TYR A 11 7.71 16.29 -6.19
CA TYR A 11 9.02 16.15 -6.81
C TYR A 11 8.94 16.26 -8.33
N PHE A 12 8.14 15.40 -8.98
CA PHE A 12 8.10 15.35 -10.44
C PHE A 12 7.42 16.55 -11.10
N ARG A 13 6.45 17.20 -10.45
CA ARG A 13 5.80 18.41 -11.01
C ARG A 13 6.74 19.61 -11.11
N SER A 14 7.82 19.62 -10.33
CA SER A 14 8.86 20.65 -10.41
C SER A 14 9.79 20.44 -11.61
N ILE A 15 9.72 19.29 -12.28
CA ILE A 15 10.55 18.95 -13.43
C ILE A 15 9.81 19.28 -14.72
N HIS A 16 10.34 20.25 -15.47
CA HIS A 16 9.65 20.83 -16.64
C HIS A 16 9.85 20.06 -17.95
N SER A 17 10.64 18.98 -17.97
CA SER A 17 10.82 18.15 -19.16
C SER A 17 10.71 16.66 -18.85
N LYS A 18 10.21 15.90 -19.83
CA LYS A 18 10.06 14.45 -19.73
C LYS A 18 11.42 13.78 -19.59
N GLU A 19 12.41 14.27 -20.31
CA GLU A 19 13.77 13.74 -20.35
C GLU A 19 14.44 13.91 -18.98
N ALA A 20 14.34 15.08 -18.36
CA ALA A 20 14.86 15.31 -17.02
C ALA A 20 14.13 14.45 -15.98
N ALA A 21 12.81 14.28 -16.10
CA ALA A 21 12.05 13.44 -15.19
C ALA A 21 12.51 11.97 -15.27
N ARG A 22 12.81 11.46 -16.48
CA ARG A 22 13.37 10.11 -16.68
C ARG A 22 14.75 9.96 -16.07
N GLU A 23 15.62 10.95 -16.24
CA GLU A 23 16.98 10.90 -15.71
C GLU A 23 16.99 10.95 -14.17
N GLN A 24 16.08 11.72 -13.59
CA GLN A 24 15.97 11.89 -12.15
C GLN A 24 15.22 10.73 -11.46
N ALA A 25 14.31 10.05 -12.17
CA ALA A 25 13.48 9.01 -11.57
C ALA A 25 14.26 7.91 -10.85
N PRO A 26 15.32 7.30 -11.42
CA PRO A 26 16.13 6.31 -10.70
C PRO A 26 16.73 6.85 -9.41
N LYS A 27 17.32 8.05 -9.45
CA LYS A 27 17.93 8.70 -8.27
C LYS A 27 16.88 8.97 -7.20
N PHE A 28 15.68 9.40 -7.61
CA PHE A 28 14.56 9.62 -6.71
C PHE A 28 14.11 8.30 -6.07
N TRP A 29 13.96 7.22 -6.85
CA TRP A 29 13.57 5.91 -6.33
C TRP A 29 14.59 5.36 -5.33
N ASP A 30 15.88 5.49 -5.62
CA ASP A 30 16.96 5.11 -4.71
C ASP A 30 16.89 5.91 -3.40
N SER A 31 16.50 7.18 -3.46
CA SER A 31 16.40 8.06 -2.28
C SER A 31 15.21 7.76 -1.38
N ILE A 32 14.15 7.10 -1.90
CA ILE A 32 12.95 6.78 -1.12
C ILE A 32 12.91 5.34 -0.61
N TYR A 33 13.87 4.50 -1.01
CA TYR A 33 14.01 3.11 -0.56
C TYR A 33 14.05 3.00 0.99
N PRO A 34 13.43 1.97 1.62
CA PRO A 34 12.67 0.87 1.02
C PRO A 34 11.21 1.21 0.70
N PHE A 35 10.81 2.47 0.89
CA PHE A 35 9.44 2.89 0.61
C PHE A 35 9.25 3.09 -0.89
N ALA A 36 8.17 2.53 -1.44
CA ALA A 36 7.80 2.76 -2.82
C ALA A 36 6.34 3.21 -2.87
N THR A 37 6.10 4.30 -3.60
CA THR A 37 4.76 4.73 -3.96
C THR A 37 4.16 3.80 -5.02
N CYS A 38 2.85 3.87 -5.25
CA CYS A 38 2.21 3.11 -6.33
C CYS A 38 2.92 3.32 -7.68
N LEU A 39 3.32 4.56 -7.95
CA LEU A 39 4.09 4.92 -9.14
C LEU A 39 5.48 4.28 -9.18
N GLY A 40 6.23 4.34 -8.06
CA GLY A 40 7.56 3.74 -7.98
C GLY A 40 7.51 2.23 -8.23
N MET A 41 6.62 1.52 -7.54
CA MET A 41 6.44 0.08 -7.71
C MET A 41 6.01 -0.29 -9.12
N ALA A 42 4.98 0.36 -9.65
CA ALA A 42 4.48 0.06 -11.00
C ALA A 42 5.53 0.39 -12.08
N THR A 43 6.33 1.44 -11.91
CA THR A 43 7.42 1.77 -12.84
C THR A 43 8.48 0.67 -12.84
N SER A 44 8.93 0.23 -11.67
CA SER A 44 9.92 -0.84 -11.53
C SER A 44 9.44 -2.16 -12.12
N VAL A 45 8.19 -2.55 -11.83
CA VAL A 45 7.58 -3.76 -12.37
C VAL A 45 7.44 -3.68 -13.89
N THR A 46 6.96 -2.56 -14.43
CA THR A 46 6.85 -2.33 -15.87
C THR A 46 8.20 -2.49 -16.56
N ALA A 47 9.25 -1.87 -16.02
CA ALA A 47 10.60 -1.95 -16.59
C ALA A 47 11.16 -3.37 -16.56
N ALA A 48 11.09 -4.04 -15.41
CA ALA A 48 11.57 -5.40 -15.24
C ALA A 48 10.84 -6.38 -16.16
N LEU A 49 9.50 -6.28 -16.25
CA LEU A 49 8.68 -7.16 -17.07
C LEU A 49 8.96 -6.98 -18.57
N LYS A 50 9.09 -5.74 -19.03
CA LYS A 50 9.51 -5.45 -20.42
C LYS A 50 10.86 -6.06 -20.74
N HIS A 51 11.83 -5.90 -19.84
CA HIS A 51 13.16 -6.46 -20.02
C HIS A 51 13.11 -7.98 -20.16
N VAL A 52 12.45 -8.67 -19.22
CA VAL A 52 12.35 -10.14 -19.20
C VAL A 52 11.64 -10.67 -20.44
N LEU A 53 10.47 -10.12 -20.79
CA LEU A 53 9.73 -10.55 -21.97
C LEU A 53 10.57 -10.34 -23.25
N GLY A 54 11.31 -9.23 -23.34
CA GLY A 54 12.15 -8.93 -24.49
C GLY A 54 13.40 -9.82 -24.66
N GLN A 55 13.81 -10.57 -23.63
CA GLN A 55 14.92 -11.53 -23.75
C GLN A 55 14.46 -12.91 -24.26
N ASP A 56 13.17 -13.21 -24.16
CA ASP A 56 12.59 -14.48 -24.58
C ASP A 56 12.04 -14.35 -26.00
N ALA A 57 12.51 -15.20 -26.93
CA ALA A 57 12.14 -15.09 -28.34
C ALA A 57 10.64 -15.30 -28.60
N GLU A 58 9.98 -16.15 -27.81
CA GLU A 58 8.54 -16.43 -27.96
C GLU A 58 7.70 -15.32 -27.31
N LEU A 59 8.23 -14.67 -26.27
CA LEU A 59 7.50 -13.67 -25.49
C LEU A 59 7.85 -12.22 -25.85
N ALA A 60 8.89 -11.98 -26.65
CA ALA A 60 9.38 -10.64 -26.99
C ALA A 60 8.29 -9.72 -27.53
N ALA A 61 7.36 -10.25 -28.34
CA ALA A 61 6.24 -9.50 -28.89
C ALA A 61 5.27 -8.95 -27.82
N TYR A 62 5.29 -9.48 -26.59
CA TYR A 62 4.48 -8.98 -25.47
C TYR A 62 5.15 -7.85 -24.70
N ALA A 63 6.48 -7.65 -24.82
CA ALA A 63 7.18 -6.57 -24.14
C ALA A 63 6.60 -5.19 -24.52
N ASP A 64 6.27 -5.00 -25.80
CA ASP A 64 5.62 -3.78 -26.31
C ASP A 64 4.17 -3.61 -25.84
N ARG A 65 3.57 -4.69 -25.33
CA ARG A 65 2.21 -4.68 -24.77
C ARG A 65 2.15 -4.39 -23.28
N VAL A 66 3.30 -4.35 -22.61
CA VAL A 66 3.41 -3.94 -21.20
C VAL A 66 3.29 -2.43 -21.11
N GLN A 67 2.43 -1.95 -20.21
CA GLN A 67 2.16 -0.55 -19.99
C GLN A 67 2.12 -0.22 -18.50
N LEU A 68 2.63 0.97 -18.18
CA LEU A 68 2.33 1.65 -16.93
C LEU A 68 1.02 2.40 -17.14
N ALA A 69 0.02 2.14 -16.32
CA ALA A 69 -1.30 2.77 -16.38
C ALA A 69 -1.59 3.55 -15.10
N THR A 70 -2.45 4.58 -15.21
CA THR A 70 -2.95 5.37 -14.09
C THR A 70 -4.44 5.65 -14.25
N ASP A 71 -5.14 5.77 -13.13
CA ASP A 71 -6.58 6.08 -13.03
C ASP A 71 -6.90 7.57 -13.22
N VAL A 72 -5.88 8.44 -13.28
CA VAL A 72 -6.05 9.89 -13.37
C VAL A 72 -5.67 10.40 -14.76
N GLY A 73 -6.64 11.03 -15.42
CA GLY A 73 -6.39 11.88 -16.59
C GLY A 73 -5.70 13.20 -16.22
N LEU A 74 -4.96 13.79 -17.17
CA LEU A 74 -4.16 15.00 -16.94
C LEU A 74 -4.99 16.18 -16.42
N GLU A 75 -6.17 16.43 -17.00
CA GLU A 75 -7.04 17.53 -16.57
C GLU A 75 -7.56 17.31 -15.15
N ARG A 76 -8.03 16.08 -14.85
CA ARG A 76 -8.46 15.70 -13.51
C ARG A 76 -7.33 15.83 -12.48
N CYS A 77 -6.09 15.56 -12.88
CA CYS A 77 -4.93 15.73 -12.01
C CYS A 77 -4.71 17.19 -11.60
N LYS A 78 -4.97 18.15 -12.49
CA LYS A 78 -4.84 19.59 -12.23
C LYS A 78 -5.94 20.10 -11.29
N GLU A 79 -7.13 19.51 -11.36
CA GLU A 79 -8.31 19.93 -10.58
C GLU A 79 -8.31 19.37 -9.15
N MET A 80 -7.59 18.28 -8.90
CA MET A 80 -7.59 17.61 -7.59
C MET A 80 -6.53 18.17 -6.65
N SER A 81 -6.95 18.62 -5.46
CA SER A 81 -6.06 19.03 -4.36
C SER A 81 -6.43 18.31 -3.05
N PRO A 82 -5.59 17.39 -2.53
CA PRO A 82 -4.37 16.87 -3.14
C PRO A 82 -4.69 15.93 -4.33
N PRO A 83 -3.79 15.82 -5.32
CA PRO A 83 -3.95 14.87 -6.41
C PRO A 83 -3.94 13.45 -5.84
N ARG A 84 -5.00 12.69 -6.13
CA ARG A 84 -5.08 11.26 -5.80
C ARG A 84 -4.97 10.50 -7.10
N PHE A 85 -3.84 9.83 -7.28
CA PHE A 85 -3.61 8.94 -8.40
C PHE A 85 -3.16 7.58 -7.89
N HIS A 86 -3.48 6.57 -8.68
CA HIS A 86 -3.05 5.20 -8.54
C HIS A 86 -2.33 4.77 -9.81
N CYS A 87 -1.32 3.93 -9.69
CA CYS A 87 -0.54 3.45 -10.82
C CYS A 87 -0.40 1.94 -10.75
N VAL A 88 -0.54 1.28 -11.91
CA VAL A 88 -0.46 -0.17 -12.04
C VAL A 88 0.38 -0.55 -13.26
N THR A 89 0.96 -1.74 -13.24
CA THR A 89 1.51 -2.34 -14.46
C THR A 89 0.44 -3.21 -15.10
N MET A 90 0.31 -3.18 -16.43
CA MET A 90 -0.58 -4.08 -17.15
C MET A 90 0.07 -4.66 -18.40
N ILE A 91 -0.35 -5.86 -18.79
CA ILE A 91 -0.01 -6.50 -20.07
C ILE A 91 -1.30 -6.60 -20.88
N ARG A 92 -1.32 -6.04 -22.09
CA ARG A 92 -2.49 -6.08 -22.98
C ARG A 92 -2.51 -7.34 -23.85
N PHE A 93 -3.67 -7.99 -23.87
CA PHE A 93 -4.04 -9.02 -24.84
C PHE A 93 -5.30 -8.59 -25.61
N LEU A 94 -5.70 -9.39 -26.60
CA LEU A 94 -6.83 -9.08 -27.47
C LEU A 94 -8.18 -9.14 -26.73
N ASP A 95 -8.32 -10.14 -25.88
CA ASP A 95 -9.53 -10.55 -25.15
C ASP A 95 -9.43 -10.31 -23.64
N HIS A 96 -8.25 -9.92 -23.13
CA HIS A 96 -8.06 -9.59 -21.72
C HIS A 96 -6.84 -8.69 -21.49
N CYS A 97 -6.64 -8.26 -20.25
CA CYS A 97 -5.36 -7.80 -19.76
C CYS A 97 -4.97 -8.54 -18.47
N VAL A 98 -3.68 -8.59 -18.20
CA VAL A 98 -3.15 -8.98 -16.89
C VAL A 98 -2.71 -7.72 -16.17
N VAL A 99 -3.19 -7.50 -14.96
CA VAL A 99 -2.87 -6.33 -14.13
C VAL A 99 -2.01 -6.78 -12.96
N ILE A 100 -0.96 -6.00 -12.68
CA ILE A 100 -0.06 -6.15 -11.54
C ILE A 100 -0.14 -4.86 -10.74
N ASP A 101 -0.82 -4.96 -9.60
CA ASP A 101 -1.07 -3.84 -8.69
C ASP A 101 -0.61 -4.22 -7.29
N LEU A 102 0.70 -4.08 -7.03
CA LEU A 102 1.32 -4.50 -5.76
C LEU A 102 0.84 -3.70 -4.54
N VAL A 103 0.16 -2.57 -4.76
CA VAL A 103 -0.40 -1.75 -3.67
C VAL A 103 -1.73 -2.34 -3.21
N ALA A 104 -2.54 -2.83 -4.16
CA ALA A 104 -3.87 -3.36 -3.87
C ALA A 104 -3.89 -4.88 -3.70
N GLN A 105 -3.03 -5.61 -4.41
CA GLN A 105 -3.05 -7.06 -4.55
C GLN A 105 -1.63 -7.64 -4.61
N ALA A 106 -1.40 -8.72 -3.86
CA ALA A 106 -0.13 -9.44 -3.92
C ALA A 106 0.02 -10.29 -5.20
N ILE A 107 -1.08 -10.56 -5.91
CA ILE A 107 -1.12 -11.47 -7.05
C ILE A 107 -1.59 -10.70 -8.29
N ALA A 108 -0.94 -10.96 -9.42
CA ALA A 108 -1.41 -10.50 -10.72
C ALA A 108 -2.78 -11.12 -11.04
N PHE A 109 -3.68 -10.34 -11.63
CA PHE A 109 -5.02 -10.80 -11.94
C PHE A 109 -5.42 -10.49 -13.37
N LYS A 110 -6.33 -11.30 -13.91
CA LYS A 110 -6.81 -11.21 -15.27
C LYS A 110 -8.14 -10.45 -15.32
N VAL A 111 -8.25 -9.50 -16.25
CA VAL A 111 -9.48 -8.75 -16.53
C VAL A 111 -9.87 -8.99 -17.98
N TRP A 112 -11.00 -9.65 -18.22
CA TRP A 112 -11.50 -9.90 -19.58
C TRP A 112 -12.06 -8.62 -20.19
N VAL A 113 -11.97 -8.50 -21.52
CA VAL A 113 -12.62 -7.40 -22.24
C VAL A 113 -14.13 -7.45 -22.00
N HIS A 114 -14.74 -6.28 -21.75
CA HIS A 114 -16.15 -6.13 -21.38
C HIS A 114 -16.54 -6.83 -20.07
N SER A 115 -15.55 -7.12 -19.21
CA SER A 115 -15.77 -7.64 -17.86
C SER A 115 -15.24 -6.67 -16.81
N MET A 116 -15.73 -6.83 -15.58
CA MET A 116 -15.24 -6.13 -14.40
C MET A 116 -14.58 -7.13 -13.45
N TYR A 117 -13.36 -6.83 -13.05
CA TYR A 117 -12.69 -7.50 -11.94
C TYR A 117 -12.92 -6.70 -10.66
N THR A 118 -13.46 -7.35 -9.63
CA THR A 118 -13.61 -6.75 -8.30
C THR A 118 -12.57 -7.34 -7.38
N CYS A 119 -11.70 -6.48 -6.85
CA CYS A 119 -10.73 -6.87 -5.86
C CYS A 119 -11.44 -7.23 -4.55
N THR A 120 -11.16 -8.40 -3.97
CA THR A 120 -11.80 -8.84 -2.72
C THR A 120 -11.18 -8.19 -1.48
N GLN A 121 -9.93 -7.73 -1.56
CA GLN A 121 -9.18 -7.20 -0.41
C GLN A 121 -9.02 -5.68 -0.44
N ALA A 122 -9.15 -5.05 -1.62
CA ALA A 122 -8.99 -3.61 -1.82
C ALA A 122 -10.21 -3.01 -2.52
N CYS A 123 -10.42 -1.72 -2.32
CA CYS A 123 -11.60 -0.98 -2.81
C CYS A 123 -11.64 -0.77 -4.34
N PHE A 124 -10.68 -1.31 -5.09
CA PHE A 124 -10.51 -1.04 -6.52
C PHE A 124 -11.32 -2.01 -7.38
N ARG A 125 -11.82 -1.52 -8.51
CA ARG A 125 -12.55 -2.32 -9.49
C ARG A 125 -12.03 -1.98 -10.87
N TYR A 126 -11.67 -3.00 -11.62
CA TYR A 126 -11.03 -2.81 -12.92
C TYR A 126 -11.97 -3.27 -14.03
N ALA A 127 -12.30 -2.38 -14.97
CA ALA A 127 -12.98 -2.75 -16.21
C ALA A 127 -12.03 -2.59 -17.39
N TYR A 128 -11.90 -3.63 -18.21
CA TYR A 128 -11.12 -3.58 -19.43
C TYR A 128 -12.06 -3.46 -20.63
N VAL A 129 -12.02 -2.33 -21.33
CA VAL A 129 -12.96 -1.99 -22.39
C VAL A 129 -12.26 -1.98 -23.74
N GLY A 130 -12.89 -2.61 -24.73
CA GLY A 130 -12.49 -2.53 -26.13
C GLY A 130 -13.18 -1.39 -26.86
N GLY A 131 -12.39 -0.54 -27.52
CA GLY A 131 -12.88 0.49 -28.44
C GLY A 131 -12.67 0.13 -29.92
N ARG A 132 -13.10 1.04 -30.80
CA ARG A 132 -12.85 0.97 -32.25
C ARG A 132 -11.34 0.96 -32.54
N ASN A 133 -10.92 0.39 -33.68
CA ASN A 133 -9.50 0.32 -34.09
C ASN A 133 -8.58 -0.43 -33.12
N GLN A 134 -9.10 -1.45 -32.42
CA GLN A 134 -8.35 -2.21 -31.41
C GLN A 134 -7.83 -1.36 -30.24
N THR A 135 -8.38 -0.17 -30.01
CA THR A 135 -8.07 0.59 -28.80
C THR A 135 -8.59 -0.17 -27.58
N ARG A 136 -7.87 -0.08 -26.47
CA ARG A 136 -8.16 -0.80 -25.23
C ARG A 136 -7.86 0.12 -24.05
N ALA A 137 -8.76 0.18 -23.09
CA ALA A 137 -8.61 1.01 -21.90
C ALA A 137 -8.96 0.22 -20.64
N LEU A 138 -8.19 0.45 -19.57
CA LEU A 138 -8.47 -0.07 -18.24
C LEU A 138 -9.04 1.08 -17.41
N TYR A 139 -10.22 0.90 -16.84
CA TYR A 139 -10.89 1.90 -16.01
C TYR A 139 -10.95 1.43 -14.56
N ASP A 140 -10.71 2.35 -13.62
CA ASP A 140 -11.08 2.17 -12.22
C ASP A 140 -12.55 2.54 -12.05
N CYS A 141 -13.38 1.56 -11.69
CA CYS A 141 -14.82 1.70 -11.60
C CYS A 141 -15.23 2.16 -10.19
N PRO A 142 -15.98 3.26 -10.06
CA PRO A 142 -16.52 3.65 -8.76
C PRO A 142 -17.43 2.55 -8.20
N ARG A 143 -17.51 2.48 -6.86
CA ARG A 143 -18.37 1.52 -6.19
C ARG A 143 -19.86 1.86 -6.45
N PRO A 144 -20.79 0.89 -6.38
CA PRO A 144 -22.21 1.08 -6.70
C PRO A 144 -22.91 2.03 -5.72
N ASP A 145 -22.37 2.15 -4.50
CA ASP A 145 -22.80 3.05 -3.44
C ASP A 145 -22.31 4.51 -3.65
N ASN A 146 -21.48 4.76 -4.67
CA ASN A 146 -21.08 6.10 -5.09
C ASN A 146 -21.43 6.32 -6.59
N PRO A 147 -22.71 6.58 -6.91
CA PRO A 147 -23.21 6.67 -8.28
C PRO A 147 -22.85 8.02 -8.89
N LEU A 148 -21.57 8.25 -9.18
CA LEU A 148 -21.18 9.28 -10.12
C LEU A 148 -21.44 8.78 -11.55
N GLY A 149 -22.72 8.81 -11.94
CA GLY A 149 -23.20 8.77 -13.34
C GLY A 149 -23.53 7.39 -13.94
N PRO A 150 -24.60 7.28 -14.75
CA PRO A 150 -24.92 6.06 -15.49
C PRO A 150 -23.90 5.79 -16.60
N TRP A 151 -23.56 4.51 -16.75
CA TRP A 151 -22.63 3.93 -17.73
C TRP A 151 -23.06 4.06 -19.21
N THR A 152 -24.13 4.82 -19.50
CA THR A 152 -24.88 4.70 -20.74
C THR A 152 -24.29 5.43 -21.94
N ASP A 153 -23.30 6.31 -21.76
CA ASP A 153 -22.73 7.11 -22.87
C ASP A 153 -21.23 6.88 -23.08
N MET A 154 -20.73 5.66 -22.88
CA MET A 154 -19.41 5.26 -23.42
C MET A 154 -19.49 4.94 -24.92
N GLU A 155 -20.08 5.85 -25.71
CA GLU A 155 -19.83 5.86 -27.15
C GLU A 155 -18.38 6.30 -27.38
N THR A 156 -17.62 5.44 -28.04
CA THR A 156 -16.18 5.51 -28.28
C THR A 156 -15.74 6.69 -29.17
N ASP A 157 -16.58 7.70 -29.39
CA ASP A 157 -16.39 8.70 -30.45
C ASP A 157 -15.51 9.89 -30.05
N THR A 158 -15.09 9.97 -28.79
CA THR A 158 -14.07 10.95 -28.33
C THR A 158 -12.85 10.29 -27.67
N VAL A 159 -12.43 9.11 -28.14
CA VAL A 159 -11.01 8.75 -28.00
C VAL A 159 -10.22 9.57 -29.02
N GLY A 160 -10.12 10.88 -28.77
CA GLY A 160 -8.97 11.62 -29.24
C GLY A 160 -7.76 10.81 -28.81
N SER A 161 -6.88 10.51 -29.74
CA SER A 161 -5.59 9.86 -29.48
C SER A 161 -4.76 10.77 -28.57
N SER A 162 -5.10 10.86 -27.30
CA SER A 162 -4.13 11.21 -26.28
C SER A 162 -3.20 10.02 -26.25
N GLU A 163 -2.09 10.14 -26.97
CA GLU A 163 -0.87 9.41 -26.66
C GLU A 163 -0.62 9.59 -25.17
N HIS A 164 -1.13 8.66 -24.36
CA HIS A 164 -0.92 8.69 -22.93
C HIS A 164 0.58 8.54 -22.72
N TYR A 165 1.18 9.58 -22.14
CA TYR A 165 2.61 9.71 -21.93
C TYR A 165 3.11 8.60 -21.01
N ALA A 166 3.47 7.46 -21.61
CA ALA A 166 4.22 6.41 -20.96
C ALA A 166 5.59 6.97 -20.56
N TYR A 167 5.90 6.97 -19.26
CA TYR A 167 7.20 7.33 -18.71
C TYR A 167 8.30 6.37 -19.23
N PRO A 168 9.36 6.84 -19.91
CA PRO A 168 10.45 6.01 -20.45
C PRO A 168 11.63 5.92 -19.49
N ALA A 169 11.59 4.97 -18.56
CA ALA A 169 12.69 4.73 -17.62
C ALA A 169 13.11 3.25 -17.55
N ALA A 170 13.00 2.49 -18.65
CA ALA A 170 13.17 1.03 -18.63
C ALA A 170 14.42 0.52 -19.38
N LYS A 171 15.58 1.16 -19.21
CA LYS A 171 16.87 0.66 -19.74
C LYS A 171 17.93 0.61 -18.65
N ALA A 172 17.85 -0.38 -17.75
CA ALA A 172 19.00 -0.96 -17.06
C ALA A 172 18.55 -2.19 -16.23
N VAL A 173 19.49 -3.11 -16.04
CA VAL A 173 19.51 -4.24 -15.08
C VAL A 173 19.03 -5.60 -15.63
N ARG A 174 19.91 -6.58 -15.43
CA ARG A 174 20.00 -7.91 -16.05
C ARG A 174 19.39 -9.02 -15.18
N ASN A 175 18.93 -10.05 -15.88
CA ASN A 175 18.89 -11.49 -15.56
C ASN A 175 18.15 -11.93 -14.28
N THR A 176 16.90 -12.41 -14.42
CA THR A 176 16.30 -13.66 -13.85
C THR A 176 14.81 -13.72 -14.27
N PRO A 177 14.22 -14.89 -14.61
CA PRO A 177 12.77 -15.02 -14.79
C PRO A 177 12.02 -14.62 -13.51
N LEU A 178 11.14 -13.61 -13.59
CA LEU A 178 10.41 -13.07 -12.44
C LEU A 178 9.10 -13.83 -12.24
N VAL A 179 9.14 -14.94 -11.49
CA VAL A 179 7.94 -15.48 -10.83
C VAL A 179 7.80 -14.72 -9.51
N LEU A 180 6.84 -13.79 -9.44
CA LEU A 180 6.47 -13.11 -8.19
C LEU A 180 5.72 -14.10 -7.31
N VAL A 181 6.45 -14.79 -6.44
CA VAL A 181 5.90 -15.54 -5.31
C VAL A 181 5.81 -14.57 -4.14
N ASP A 182 4.64 -14.43 -3.53
CA ASP A 182 4.48 -13.62 -2.31
C ASP A 182 5.20 -14.35 -1.16
N THR A 183 6.46 -13.96 -0.91
CA THR A 183 7.33 -14.63 0.07
C THR A 183 7.15 -14.10 1.49
N LEU A 184 6.62 -12.89 1.65
CA LEU A 184 6.46 -12.25 2.96
C LEU A 184 5.50 -11.05 2.86
N THR A 185 4.44 -11.05 3.67
CA THR A 185 3.64 -9.84 3.90
C THR A 185 3.81 -9.38 5.34
N VAL A 186 4.12 -8.11 5.57
CA VAL A 186 4.07 -7.47 6.90
C VAL A 186 3.03 -6.37 6.85
N LYS A 187 2.00 -6.45 7.70
CA LYS A 187 0.94 -5.45 7.82
C LYS A 187 0.91 -4.90 9.25
N MET A 188 0.91 -3.57 9.37
CA MET A 188 0.67 -2.89 10.64
C MET A 188 -0.77 -2.36 10.66
N ASP A 189 -1.57 -2.80 11.62
CA ASP A 189 -2.93 -2.30 11.84
C ASP A 189 -2.90 -1.29 12.98
N ILE A 190 -2.99 -0.01 12.60
CA ILE A 190 -2.91 1.12 13.53
C ILE A 190 -4.14 1.16 14.45
N ILE A 191 -5.30 0.72 13.97
CA ILE A 191 -6.56 0.80 14.71
C ILE A 191 -6.67 -0.36 15.71
N GLN A 192 -6.39 -1.58 15.25
CA GLN A 192 -6.43 -2.78 16.08
C GLN A 192 -5.15 -2.99 16.90
N GLN A 193 -4.18 -2.08 16.77
CA GLN A 193 -2.89 -2.12 17.46
C GLN A 193 -2.18 -3.48 17.35
N GLN A 194 -2.10 -4.01 16.13
CA GLN A 194 -1.52 -5.32 15.88
C GLN A 194 -0.61 -5.29 14.66
N THR A 195 0.38 -6.17 14.67
CA THR A 195 1.14 -6.53 13.46
C THR A 195 0.72 -7.89 12.97
N LYS A 196 0.58 -8.03 11.65
CA LYS A 196 0.19 -9.27 10.98
C LYS A 196 1.24 -9.63 9.96
N VAL A 197 1.90 -10.76 10.16
CA VAL A 197 2.95 -11.28 9.27
C VAL A 197 2.43 -12.54 8.58
N LYS A 198 2.51 -12.58 7.25
CA LYS A 198 2.20 -13.78 6.45
C LYS A 198 3.47 -14.33 5.84
N VAL A 199 3.69 -15.63 5.97
CA VAL A 199 4.87 -16.34 5.45
C VAL A 199 4.45 -17.61 4.71
N PRO A 200 5.19 -18.05 3.67
CA PRO A 200 4.96 -19.33 3.01
C PRO A 200 5.12 -20.48 4.01
N TYR A 201 4.07 -21.27 4.19
CA TYR A 201 4.05 -22.33 5.20
C TYR A 201 4.72 -23.60 4.67
N VAL A 202 4.14 -24.26 3.66
CA VAL A 202 4.70 -25.49 3.07
C VAL A 202 6.04 -25.24 2.37
N ASP A 203 6.18 -24.11 1.69
CA ASP A 203 7.34 -23.85 0.84
C ASP A 203 8.56 -23.36 1.62
N TRP A 204 8.35 -22.77 2.80
CA TRP A 204 9.43 -22.21 3.59
C TRP A 204 9.38 -22.64 5.06
N LEU A 205 8.29 -22.38 5.79
CA LEU A 205 8.26 -22.55 7.23
C LEU A 205 8.39 -24.02 7.69
N THR A 206 7.87 -24.99 6.93
CA THR A 206 7.95 -26.42 7.27
C THR A 206 9.29 -27.08 6.93
N LYS A 207 10.21 -26.36 6.26
CA LYS A 207 11.53 -26.90 5.94
C LYS A 207 12.35 -27.12 7.21
N LEU A 208 13.19 -28.16 7.23
CA LEU A 208 13.93 -28.59 8.43
C LEU A 208 14.83 -27.49 9.02
N ASN A 209 15.46 -26.68 8.15
CA ASN A 209 16.27 -25.53 8.55
C ASN A 209 15.47 -24.43 9.26
N ASN A 210 14.15 -24.41 9.10
CA ASN A 210 13.22 -23.46 9.70
C ASN A 210 12.41 -24.06 10.86
N ALA A 211 12.75 -25.28 11.31
CA ALA A 211 12.02 -25.99 12.36
C ALA A 211 11.96 -25.20 13.68
N TRP A 212 13.02 -24.44 14.02
CA TRP A 212 13.01 -23.56 15.17
C TRP A 212 11.96 -22.46 15.05
N PHE A 213 11.86 -21.77 13.89
CA PHE A 213 10.84 -20.75 13.66
C PHE A 213 9.44 -21.34 13.74
N LEU A 214 9.20 -22.48 13.09
CA LEU A 214 7.91 -23.15 13.14
C LEU A 214 7.51 -23.53 14.57
N HIS A 215 8.46 -24.10 15.33
CA HIS A 215 8.22 -24.46 16.72
C HIS A 215 7.90 -23.24 17.57
N SER A 216 8.72 -22.17 17.50
CA SER A 216 8.52 -20.94 18.25
C SER A 216 7.19 -20.27 17.89
N LEU A 217 6.88 -20.07 16.60
CA LEU A 217 5.64 -19.42 16.18
C LEU A 217 4.40 -20.20 16.64
N ARG A 218 4.42 -21.54 16.60
CA ARG A 218 3.32 -22.39 17.08
C ARG A 218 3.04 -22.28 18.58
N GLN A 219 3.97 -21.78 19.39
CA GLN A 219 3.73 -21.55 20.83
C GLN A 219 2.96 -20.26 21.10
N HIS A 220 2.81 -19.38 20.10
CA HIS A 220 2.06 -18.14 20.25
C HIS A 220 0.60 -18.34 19.85
N GLU A 221 -0.32 -17.72 20.60
CA GLU A 221 -1.76 -17.81 20.34
C GLU A 221 -2.19 -17.20 19.00
N GLY A 222 -1.46 -16.20 18.51
CA GLY A 222 -1.76 -15.52 17.24
C GLY A 222 -1.24 -16.22 15.98
N PHE A 223 -0.71 -17.44 16.09
CA PHE A 223 -0.28 -18.22 14.94
C PHE A 223 -1.44 -19.04 14.36
N GLU A 224 -1.74 -18.81 13.08
CA GLU A 224 -2.81 -19.46 12.34
C GLU A 224 -2.28 -20.01 11.02
N ARG A 225 -2.75 -21.18 10.60
CA ARG A 225 -2.52 -21.69 9.24
C ARG A 225 -3.62 -21.15 8.34
N GLY A 226 -3.25 -20.56 7.21
CA GLY A 226 -4.19 -20.09 6.20
C GLY A 226 -4.81 -21.25 5.41
N ASP A 227 -5.87 -20.94 4.69
CA ASP A 227 -6.57 -21.91 3.83
C ASP A 227 -5.63 -22.52 2.80
N GLY A 228 -5.60 -23.85 2.75
CA GLY A 228 -4.80 -24.62 1.79
C GLY A 228 -3.32 -24.77 2.14
N ASP A 229 -2.90 -24.46 3.38
CA ASP A 229 -1.54 -24.67 3.88
C ASP A 229 -0.42 -23.96 3.11
N ALA A 230 -0.75 -23.12 2.14
CA ALA A 230 0.25 -22.36 1.40
C ALA A 230 0.90 -21.27 2.27
N ILE A 231 0.13 -20.67 3.18
CA ILE A 231 0.52 -19.50 3.97
C ILE A 231 0.25 -19.75 5.45
N ALA A 232 1.17 -19.35 6.31
CA ALA A 232 0.95 -19.19 7.74
C ALA A 232 0.85 -17.71 8.07
N CYS A 233 -0.06 -17.39 8.98
CA CYS A 233 -0.30 -16.05 9.44
C CYS A 233 0.05 -15.94 10.91
N PHE A 234 0.73 -14.87 11.28
CA PHE A 234 1.04 -14.55 12.66
C PHE A 234 0.51 -13.17 12.98
N THR A 235 -0.42 -13.10 13.93
CA THR A 235 -0.97 -11.85 14.44
C THR A 235 -0.39 -11.61 15.83
N LEU A 236 0.22 -10.45 16.04
CA LEU A 236 0.77 -10.05 17.34
C LEU A 236 0.14 -8.74 17.76
N SER A 237 -0.51 -8.77 18.93
CA SER A 237 -0.97 -7.54 19.56
C SER A 237 0.23 -6.73 20.05
N LEU A 238 0.29 -5.47 19.63
CA LEU A 238 1.28 -4.48 20.06
C LEU A 238 0.78 -3.69 21.29
N GLY A 239 -0.48 -3.83 21.67
CA GLY A 239 -1.05 -3.08 22.79
C GLY A 239 -2.17 -3.84 23.48
N THR A 240 -2.15 -3.85 24.82
CA THR A 240 -3.34 -4.13 25.63
C THR A 240 -4.12 -2.82 25.68
N GLY A 241 -5.25 -2.74 24.97
CA GLY A 241 -6.01 -1.49 24.84
C GLY A 241 -6.16 -0.75 26.18
N GLY A 242 -5.60 0.46 26.27
CA GLY A 242 -5.64 1.28 27.48
C GLY A 242 -4.51 2.31 27.59
N ALA A 243 -4.62 3.19 28.60
CA ALA A 243 -3.64 4.23 28.92
C ALA A 243 -2.26 3.66 29.34
N ASP A 244 -2.21 2.39 29.78
CA ASP A 244 -0.98 1.73 30.21
C ASP A 244 0.06 1.61 29.09
N PHE A 245 -0.37 1.49 27.83
CA PHE A 245 0.54 1.42 26.69
C PHE A 245 1.35 2.72 26.51
N ALA A 246 0.69 3.88 26.62
CA ALA A 246 1.34 5.18 26.45
C ALA A 246 2.40 5.45 27.52
N ILE A 247 2.21 4.90 28.73
CA ILE A 247 3.10 5.11 29.87
C ILE A 247 4.23 4.09 29.90
N ARG A 248 3.94 2.81 29.63
CA ARG A 248 4.89 1.71 29.85
C ARG A 248 5.54 1.19 28.58
N GLY A 249 5.01 1.54 27.41
CA GLY A 249 5.46 1.02 26.12
C GLY A 249 5.08 -0.45 25.91
N LEU A 250 5.83 -1.14 25.04
CA LEU A 250 5.62 -2.54 24.71
C LEU A 250 6.01 -3.45 25.88
N SER A 251 5.21 -4.48 26.14
CA SER A 251 5.55 -5.48 27.15
C SER A 251 6.82 -6.26 26.76
N THR A 252 7.58 -6.76 27.74
CA THR A 252 8.74 -7.64 27.49
C THR A 252 8.37 -8.86 26.65
N GLY A 253 7.19 -9.44 26.89
CA GLY A 253 6.68 -10.56 26.09
C GLY A 253 6.47 -10.18 24.63
N THR A 254 5.85 -9.03 24.37
CA THR A 254 5.67 -8.48 23.02
C THR A 254 7.01 -8.25 22.32
N LEU A 255 8.00 -7.67 23.02
CA LEU A 255 9.34 -7.43 22.48
C LEU A 255 10.06 -8.73 22.10
N ILE A 256 9.91 -9.81 22.90
CA ILE A 256 10.46 -11.14 22.58
C ILE A 256 9.84 -11.66 21.28
N TRP A 257 8.52 -11.58 21.12
CA TRP A 257 7.83 -12.03 19.92
C TRP A 257 8.16 -11.19 18.69
N LEU A 258 8.30 -9.87 18.84
CA LEU A 258 8.79 -8.99 17.78
C LEU A 258 10.21 -9.38 17.35
N GLY A 259 11.09 -9.74 18.29
CA GLY A 259 12.42 -10.25 17.97
C GLY A 259 12.39 -11.57 17.19
N ILE A 260 11.41 -12.45 17.44
CA ILE A 260 11.21 -13.68 16.66
C ILE A 260 10.70 -13.32 15.25
N LEU A 261 9.70 -12.44 15.14
CA LEU A 261 9.16 -11.99 13.86
C LEU A 261 10.20 -11.29 12.99
N ASP A 262 11.03 -10.43 13.58
CA ASP A 262 12.12 -9.75 12.87
C ASP A 262 13.12 -10.75 12.28
N ARG A 263 13.47 -11.81 13.03
CA ARG A 263 14.34 -12.88 12.54
C ARG A 263 13.70 -13.69 11.42
N VAL A 264 12.40 -13.97 11.51
CA VAL A 264 11.64 -14.66 10.44
C VAL A 264 11.63 -13.81 9.17
N CYS A 265 11.29 -12.53 9.28
CA CYS A 265 11.28 -11.59 8.15
C CYS A 265 12.69 -11.41 7.57
N THR A 266 13.72 -11.37 8.42
CA THR A 266 15.13 -11.31 7.99
C THR A 266 15.52 -12.53 7.18
N ALA A 267 15.12 -13.74 7.64
CA ALA A 267 15.39 -14.98 6.92
C ALA A 267 14.63 -15.08 5.58
N LEU A 268 13.58 -14.26 5.40
CA LEU A 268 12.81 -14.10 4.17
C LEU A 268 13.27 -12.89 3.32
N GLY A 269 14.37 -12.23 3.70
CA GLY A 269 15.03 -11.18 2.90
C GLY A 269 14.77 -9.75 3.36
N LEU A 270 14.00 -9.52 4.42
CA LEU A 270 13.86 -8.18 5.01
C LEU A 270 15.16 -7.76 5.72
N PRO A 271 15.55 -6.47 5.74
CA PRO A 271 16.69 -6.04 6.56
C PRO A 271 16.49 -6.36 8.05
N LYS A 272 17.56 -6.77 8.73
CA LYS A 272 17.53 -7.05 10.17
C LYS A 272 17.14 -5.79 10.96
N GLY A 273 16.18 -5.93 11.87
CA GLY A 273 15.65 -4.85 12.69
C GLY A 273 14.55 -4.03 12.01
N GLU A 274 14.20 -4.32 10.75
CA GLU A 274 13.20 -3.54 10.01
C GLU A 274 11.79 -3.70 10.60
N VAL A 275 11.44 -4.90 11.10
CA VAL A 275 10.12 -5.10 11.76
C VAL A 275 10.05 -4.29 13.04
N LEU A 276 11.13 -4.30 13.84
CA LEU A 276 11.23 -3.50 15.06
C LEU A 276 11.10 -2.01 14.76
N ARG A 277 11.83 -1.52 13.75
CA ARG A 277 11.77 -0.13 13.30
C ARG A 277 10.37 0.27 12.85
N MET A 278 9.66 -0.58 12.10
CA MET A 278 8.28 -0.32 11.69
C MET A 278 7.34 -0.24 12.90
N VAL A 279 7.52 -1.10 13.89
CA VAL A 279 6.75 -1.07 15.13
C VAL A 279 7.05 0.19 15.93
N ASP A 280 8.32 0.58 16.10
CA ASP A 280 8.71 1.79 16.83
C ASP A 280 8.01 3.05 16.26
N VAL A 281 7.98 3.18 14.93
CA VAL A 281 7.27 4.28 14.25
C VAL A 281 5.76 4.29 14.57
N VAL A 282 5.12 3.13 14.58
CA VAL A 282 3.70 3.00 14.90
C VAL A 282 3.43 3.30 16.39
N VAL A 283 4.32 2.84 17.27
CA VAL A 283 4.25 3.11 18.71
C VAL A 283 4.40 4.60 19.00
N ASP A 284 5.35 5.27 18.36
CA ASP A 284 5.55 6.72 18.54
C ASP A 284 4.34 7.52 18.04
N PHE A 285 3.76 7.13 16.91
CA PHE A 285 2.50 7.71 16.42
C PHE A 285 1.37 7.59 17.47
N TRP A 286 1.24 6.45 18.15
CA TRP A 286 0.21 6.28 19.19
C TRP A 286 0.48 7.12 20.43
N LYS A 287 1.74 7.29 20.84
CA LYS A 287 2.11 8.18 21.95
C LYS A 287 1.72 9.62 21.64
N GLU A 288 2.09 10.12 20.46
CA GLU A 288 1.75 11.48 20.02
C GLU A 288 0.22 11.69 19.98
N ALA A 289 -0.52 10.71 19.46
CA ALA A 289 -1.97 10.75 19.42
C ALA A 289 -2.60 10.79 20.83
N PHE A 290 -2.07 10.00 21.77
CA PHE A 290 -2.52 9.95 23.15
C PHE A 290 -2.24 11.28 23.88
N ASP A 291 -1.03 11.82 23.75
CA ASP A 291 -0.64 13.10 24.36
C ASP A 291 -1.53 14.25 23.87
N SER A 292 -1.86 14.27 22.57
CA SER A 292 -2.79 15.24 21.99
C SER A 292 -4.19 15.15 22.60
N VAL A 293 -4.69 13.94 22.91
CA VAL A 293 -6.00 13.77 23.56
C VAL A 293 -5.94 14.27 25.01
N CYS A 294 -4.94 13.85 25.78
CA CYS A 294 -4.78 14.29 27.17
C CYS A 294 -4.56 15.80 27.31
N ALA A 295 -3.89 16.44 26.36
CA ALA A 295 -3.73 17.89 26.34
C ALA A 295 -5.07 18.63 26.16
N LYS A 296 -5.96 18.11 25.31
CA LYS A 296 -7.30 18.68 25.09
C LYS A 296 -8.19 18.54 26.32
N ASP A 297 -8.13 17.39 27.01
CA ASP A 297 -8.91 17.16 28.23
C ASP A 297 -8.49 18.11 29.36
N LYS A 298 -7.17 18.36 29.52
CA LYS A 298 -6.66 19.35 30.47
C LYS A 298 -7.10 20.77 30.15
N ALA A 299 -7.06 21.18 28.87
CA ALA A 299 -7.53 22.49 28.45
C ALA A 299 -9.05 22.68 28.66
N GLY A 300 -9.84 21.63 28.41
CA GLY A 300 -11.28 21.64 28.64
C GLY A 300 -11.67 21.72 30.12
N ALA A 301 -10.90 21.10 31.02
CA ALA A 301 -11.13 21.15 32.46
C ALA A 301 -10.91 22.57 33.04
N VAL A 302 -9.85 23.26 32.61
CA VAL A 302 -9.55 24.63 33.08
C VAL A 302 -10.63 25.64 32.68
N SER A 303 -11.26 25.45 31.51
CA SER A 303 -12.34 26.32 31.03
C SER A 303 -13.63 26.20 31.85
N ARG A 304 -13.91 25.04 32.45
CA ARG A 304 -15.14 24.81 33.25
C ARG A 304 -15.08 25.38 34.66
N ASP A 305 -13.90 25.51 35.25
CA ASP A 305 -13.75 26.07 36.61
C ASP A 305 -13.78 27.60 36.65
N ALA A 306 -13.46 28.27 35.54
CA ALA A 306 -13.51 29.73 35.43
C ALA A 306 -14.93 30.32 35.40
N GLY A 307 -15.98 29.50 35.28
CA GLY A 307 -17.38 29.95 35.15
C GLY A 307 -18.24 29.81 36.42
N ARG A 308 -17.68 29.38 37.56
CA ARG A 308 -18.45 29.10 38.79
C ARG A 308 -18.17 30.03 39.97
N GLY A 309 -17.51 31.15 39.74
CA GLY A 309 -17.32 32.21 40.72
C GLY A 309 -18.27 33.37 40.49
N GLY A 310 -19.44 33.37 41.13
CA GLY A 310 -20.28 34.57 41.15
C GLY A 310 -21.76 34.34 41.43
N ASP A 311 -22.10 33.73 42.56
CA ASP A 311 -23.32 34.13 43.29
C ASP A 311 -23.24 33.69 44.76
N CYS A 312 -22.42 34.38 45.56
CA CYS A 312 -22.55 34.33 47.00
C CYS A 312 -23.63 35.33 47.39
N GLY A 313 -24.89 34.88 47.34
CA GLY A 313 -26.02 35.65 47.84
C GLY A 313 -25.83 35.99 49.32
N GLU A 314 -25.79 37.28 49.62
CA GLU A 314 -25.94 37.83 50.96
C GLU A 314 -27.35 37.49 51.47
N SER A 315 -27.46 36.50 52.36
CA SER A 315 -28.66 36.31 53.16
C SER A 315 -28.66 37.36 54.27
N GLY A 316 -29.36 38.47 54.03
CA GLY A 316 -29.71 39.45 55.05
C GLY A 316 -30.53 38.83 56.17
N ALA A 317 -30.13 39.12 57.40
CA ALA A 317 -30.92 38.93 58.59
C ALA A 317 -32.04 39.97 58.65
N GLU A 318 -33.29 39.54 58.82
CA GLU A 318 -34.35 40.37 59.39
C GLU A 318 -35.04 39.62 60.54
N VAL A 319 -35.53 40.47 61.44
CA VAL A 319 -35.93 40.30 62.85
C VAL A 319 -37.18 39.43 63.03
#